data_AF-A0A0N8GN29-F1
#
_entry.id   AF-A0A0N8GN29-F1
#
_cell.length_a   1.000
_cell.length_b   1.000
_cell.length_c   1.000
_cell.angle_alpha   90.00
_cell.angle_beta   90.00
_cell.angle_gamma   90.00
#
_symmetry.space_group_name_H-M   'P 1'
#
loop_
_entity.id
_entity.type
_entity.pdbx_description
1 polymer ?
#
loop_
_entity_poly.entity_id
_entity_poly.type
_entity_poly.pdbx_seq_one_letter_code
_entity_poly.pdbx_strand_id
1 'polypeptide(L)'
;MPLRPIADFLRYHARFFTGKVKISPRGQAALPGAPAGYRPFLTVARKSPTASPAAALRVTFRVHKVNFWQRTLLPYGSIPFFAGAPGFISKTYLVNPQQSSFCGLYQWESAQAAQTYIESYQGRFMRRNALPGSVSFEIQPIADKDEA
;
A
#
# COMPACT_ATOMS: atom_id res chain seq x y z
N MET A 1 -8.56 7.32 14.70
CA MET A 1 -9.54 6.22 14.95
C MET A 1 -8.80 4.90 14.94
N PRO A 2 -9.08 3.96 15.87
CA PRO A 2 -8.47 2.63 15.84
C PRO A 2 -8.99 1.83 14.64
N LEU A 3 -8.08 1.22 13.88
CA LEU A 3 -8.41 0.29 12.80
C LEU A 3 -9.06 -0.97 13.39
N ARG A 4 -10.17 -1.41 12.80
CA ARG A 4 -10.99 -2.53 13.28
C ARG A 4 -10.93 -3.64 12.22
N PRO A 5 -10.14 -4.70 12.41
CA PRO A 5 -9.79 -5.65 11.33
C PRO A 5 -11.01 -6.23 10.59
N ILE A 6 -12.04 -6.62 11.32
CA ILE A 6 -13.27 -7.19 10.76
C ILE A 6 -14.10 -6.12 10.04
N ALA A 7 -14.21 -4.92 10.60
CA ALA A 7 -14.95 -3.82 9.97
C ALA A 7 -14.21 -3.24 8.75
N ASP A 8 -12.88 -3.26 8.74
CA ASP A 8 -12.05 -2.86 7.60
C ASP A 8 -12.15 -3.88 6.46
N PHE A 9 -12.16 -5.18 6.80
CA PHE A 9 -12.41 -6.27 5.88
C PHE A 9 -13.81 -6.19 5.24
N LEU A 10 -14.86 -5.97 6.03
CA LEU A 10 -16.23 -5.81 5.54
C LEU A 10 -16.38 -4.54 4.70
N ARG A 11 -15.78 -3.42 5.11
CA ARG A 11 -15.77 -2.18 4.32
C ARG A 11 -15.05 -2.34 3.00
N TYR A 12 -13.93 -3.06 2.96
CA TYR A 12 -13.29 -3.39 1.69
C TYR A 12 -14.19 -4.23 0.80
N HIS A 13 -14.77 -5.32 1.30
CA HIS A 13 -15.63 -6.18 0.47
C HIS A 13 -16.84 -5.38 -0.02
N ALA A 14 -17.48 -4.57 0.82
CA ALA A 14 -18.52 -3.65 0.39
C ALA A 14 -18.04 -2.66 -0.69
N ARG A 15 -16.82 -2.08 -0.56
CA ARG A 15 -16.24 -1.17 -1.56
C ARG A 15 -15.84 -1.84 -2.87
N PHE A 16 -15.41 -3.10 -2.79
CA PHE A 16 -15.08 -3.95 -3.93
C PHE A 16 -16.34 -4.33 -4.70
N PHE A 17 -17.37 -4.82 -4.00
CA PHE A 17 -18.68 -5.15 -4.60
C PHE A 17 -19.44 -3.91 -5.11
N THR A 18 -19.16 -2.71 -4.58
CA THR A 18 -19.74 -1.44 -5.09
C THR A 18 -18.90 -0.78 -6.19
N GLY A 19 -17.81 -1.41 -6.66
CA GLY A 19 -17.03 -0.91 -7.80
C GLY A 19 -16.22 0.38 -7.55
N LYS A 20 -15.99 0.75 -6.28
CA LYS A 20 -15.31 2.00 -5.87
C LYS A 20 -13.78 1.89 -5.78
N VAL A 21 -13.24 0.68 -5.97
CA VAL A 21 -11.79 0.40 -6.05
C VAL A 21 -11.42 0.13 -7.51
N LYS A 22 -10.37 0.80 -7.99
CA LYS A 22 -9.76 0.56 -9.30
C LYS A 22 -8.46 -0.22 -9.10
N ILE A 23 -8.38 -1.40 -9.71
CA ILE A 23 -7.18 -2.23 -9.74
C ILE A 23 -6.61 -2.15 -11.15
N SER A 24 -5.38 -1.68 -11.27
CA SER A 24 -4.67 -1.51 -12.55
C SER A 24 -3.45 -2.44 -12.59
N PRO A 25 -3.39 -3.40 -13.53
CA PRO A 25 -2.29 -4.38 -13.64
C PRO A 25 -0.99 -3.77 -14.23
N ARG A 26 -1.05 -2.57 -14.80
CA ARG A 26 0.13 -1.74 -15.09
C ARG A 26 0.16 -0.61 -14.07
N GLY A 27 1.09 -0.67 -13.13
CA GLY A 27 1.28 0.44 -12.22
C GLY A 27 1.67 1.71 -12.98
N GLN A 28 1.09 2.85 -12.62
CA GLN A 28 1.54 4.12 -13.16
C GLN A 28 3.00 4.33 -12.78
N ALA A 29 3.82 4.68 -13.78
CA ALA A 29 5.23 4.91 -13.62
C ALA A 29 5.46 6.04 -12.60
N ALA A 30 6.38 5.79 -11.67
CA ALA A 30 7.02 6.78 -10.81
C ALA A 30 6.09 7.59 -9.90
N LEU A 31 5.67 6.97 -8.79
CA LEU A 31 5.56 7.76 -7.55
C LEU A 31 6.99 8.14 -7.11
N PRO A 32 7.24 9.39 -6.71
CA PRO A 32 8.52 9.79 -6.13
C PRO A 32 8.90 8.83 -4.98
N GLY A 33 10.17 8.41 -4.93
CA GLY A 33 10.67 7.53 -3.86
C GLY A 33 10.65 6.02 -4.16
N ALA A 34 10.35 5.58 -5.38
CA ALA A 34 10.58 4.19 -5.78
C ALA A 34 12.09 3.83 -5.69
N PRO A 35 12.49 2.78 -4.94
CA PRO A 35 13.89 2.38 -4.89
C PRO A 35 14.37 1.83 -6.23
N ALA A 36 15.66 2.00 -6.53
CA ALA A 36 16.27 1.47 -7.75
C ALA A 36 16.11 -0.06 -7.87
N GLY A 37 15.85 -0.54 -9.09
CA GLY A 37 15.68 -1.98 -9.37
C GLY A 37 14.28 -2.55 -9.09
N TYR A 38 13.34 -1.75 -8.59
CA TYR A 38 11.95 -2.16 -8.39
C TYR A 38 11.09 -1.87 -9.63
N ARG A 39 10.17 -2.78 -9.96
CA ARG A 39 9.23 -2.64 -11.07
C ARG A 39 7.79 -2.59 -10.55
N PRO A 40 6.93 -1.69 -11.08
CA PRO A 40 5.51 -1.68 -10.77
C PRO A 40 4.85 -3.00 -11.19
N PHE A 41 4.13 -3.60 -10.27
CA PHE A 41 3.39 -4.84 -10.46
C PHE A 41 1.88 -4.59 -10.50
N LEU A 42 1.37 -3.82 -9.54
CA LEU A 42 -0.06 -3.63 -9.35
C LEU A 42 -0.31 -2.27 -8.69
N THR A 43 -1.25 -1.50 -9.21
CA THR A 43 -1.73 -0.30 -8.52
C THR A 43 -3.20 -0.47 -8.13
N VAL A 44 -3.50 -0.15 -6.89
CA VAL A 44 -4.86 -0.11 -6.35
C VAL A 44 -5.14 1.33 -5.95
N ALA A 45 -6.17 1.93 -6.52
CA ALA A 45 -6.56 3.30 -6.23
C ALA A 45 -8.07 3.39 -5.95
N ARG A 46 -8.45 4.33 -5.10
CA ARG A 46 -9.85 4.71 -4.92
C ARG A 46 -10.30 5.52 -6.14
N LYS A 47 -11.45 5.20 -6.74
CA LYS A 47 -11.93 5.89 -7.97
C LYS A 47 -12.27 7.36 -7.73
N SER A 48 -12.76 7.70 -6.54
CA SER A 48 -13.13 9.06 -6.15
C SER A 48 -12.66 9.28 -4.71
N PRO A 49 -11.38 9.62 -4.51
CA PRO A 49 -10.91 10.08 -3.21
C PRO A 49 -11.60 11.41 -2.88
N THR A 50 -11.94 11.62 -1.61
CA THR A 50 -12.61 12.85 -1.16
C THR A 50 -11.61 13.99 -0.98
N ALA A 51 -10.33 13.67 -0.78
CA ALA A 51 -9.25 14.63 -0.58
C ALA A 51 -8.04 14.29 -1.47
N SER A 52 -7.24 15.32 -1.75
CA SER A 52 -5.94 15.19 -2.41
C SER A 52 -4.93 14.44 -1.52
N PRO A 53 -3.96 13.72 -2.11
CA PRO A 53 -2.96 13.01 -1.33
C PRO A 53 -1.95 13.96 -0.68
N ALA A 54 -2.00 14.07 0.65
CA ALA A 54 -1.09 14.93 1.42
C ALA A 54 0.11 14.17 2.03
N ALA A 55 0.11 12.83 2.00
CA ALA A 55 1.23 12.04 2.49
C ALA A 55 1.50 10.78 1.66
N ALA A 56 2.78 10.51 1.43
CA ALA A 56 3.29 9.29 0.84
C ALA A 56 3.89 8.40 1.95
N LEU A 57 3.45 7.15 2.02
CA LEU A 57 4.08 6.13 2.85
C LEU A 57 4.80 5.14 1.95
N ARG A 58 6.11 5.03 2.11
CA ARG A 58 6.92 4.00 1.47
C ARG A 58 7.16 2.89 2.47
N VAL A 59 6.93 1.65 2.08
CA VAL A 59 7.27 0.47 2.89
C VAL A 59 8.05 -0.50 2.03
N THR A 60 9.25 -0.87 2.47
CA THR A 60 10.05 -1.92 1.84
C THR A 60 10.19 -3.08 2.81
N PHE A 61 10.04 -4.30 2.32
CA PHE A 61 10.25 -5.50 3.13
C PHE A 61 10.72 -6.67 2.29
N ARG A 62 11.39 -7.62 2.93
CA ARG A 62 11.79 -8.89 2.31
C ARG A 62 10.93 -10.00 2.86
N VAL A 63 10.66 -11.01 2.04
CA VAL A 63 9.97 -12.22 2.46
C VAL A 63 10.89 -13.41 2.24
N HIS A 64 10.62 -14.51 2.95
CA HIS A 64 11.30 -15.79 2.71
C HIS A 64 11.11 -16.21 1.25
N LYS A 65 11.96 -17.10 0.70
CA LYS A 65 11.92 -17.53 -0.72
C LYS A 65 10.48 -17.82 -1.18
N VAL A 66 9.86 -16.84 -1.82
CA VAL A 66 8.49 -16.92 -2.30
C VAL A 66 8.50 -17.53 -3.69
N ASN A 67 7.71 -18.58 -3.87
CA ASN A 67 7.51 -19.17 -5.19
C ASN A 67 6.73 -18.20 -6.09
N PHE A 68 6.77 -18.43 -7.41
CA PHE A 68 6.15 -17.54 -8.39
C PHE A 68 4.66 -17.26 -8.10
N TRP A 69 3.92 -18.29 -7.67
CA TRP A 69 2.52 -18.16 -7.27
C TRP A 69 2.32 -17.24 -6.08
N GLN A 70 3.14 -17.36 -5.03
CA GLN A 70 3.11 -16.46 -3.89
C GLN A 70 3.45 -15.02 -4.29
N ARG A 71 4.44 -14.81 -5.18
CA ARG A 71 4.79 -13.47 -5.68
C ARG A 71 3.62 -12.80 -6.40
N THR A 72 2.82 -13.58 -7.13
CA THR A 72 1.66 -13.09 -7.87
C THR A 72 0.43 -12.93 -6.98
N LEU A 73 0.13 -13.88 -6.10
CA LEU A 73 -1.10 -13.92 -5.31
C LEU A 73 -1.06 -13.03 -4.06
N LEU A 74 0.10 -12.89 -3.40
CA LEU A 74 0.22 -12.07 -2.18
C LEU A 74 -0.20 -10.60 -2.38
N PRO A 75 0.15 -9.94 -3.51
CA PRO A 75 -0.37 -8.61 -3.81
C PRO A 75 -1.90 -8.55 -3.86
N TYR A 76 -2.56 -9.49 -4.53
CA TYR A 76 -4.04 -9.52 -4.62
C TYR A 76 -4.70 -9.86 -3.29
N GLY A 77 -4.18 -10.85 -2.55
CA GLY A 77 -4.71 -11.24 -1.26
C GLY A 77 -4.55 -10.17 -0.17
N SER A 78 -3.59 -9.25 -0.34
CA SER A 78 -3.37 -8.15 0.60
C SER A 78 -4.26 -6.93 0.35
N ILE A 79 -4.92 -6.82 -0.82
CA ILE A 79 -5.81 -5.69 -1.18
C ILE A 79 -6.85 -5.36 -0.10
N PRO A 80 -7.55 -6.35 0.48
CA PRO A 80 -8.58 -6.09 1.48
C PRO A 80 -8.12 -5.31 2.71
N PHE A 81 -6.86 -5.49 3.10
CA PHE A 81 -6.36 -5.00 4.38
C PHE A 81 -6.09 -3.50 4.39
N PHE A 82 -5.73 -2.90 3.25
CA PHE A 82 -5.40 -1.48 3.17
C PHE A 82 -6.45 -0.66 2.40
N ALA A 83 -7.12 -1.23 1.41
CA ALA A 83 -8.12 -0.47 0.63
C ALA A 83 -9.39 -0.13 1.45
N GLY A 84 -9.59 -0.82 2.58
CA GLY A 84 -10.63 -0.48 3.57
C GLY A 84 -10.23 0.61 4.57
N ALA A 85 -8.94 0.93 4.71
CA ALA A 85 -8.45 1.82 5.75
C ALA A 85 -8.93 3.27 5.56
N PRO A 86 -9.27 4.00 6.64
CA PRO A 86 -9.61 5.42 6.57
C PRO A 86 -8.44 6.25 6.05
N GLY A 87 -8.70 7.16 5.11
CA GLY A 87 -7.66 8.01 4.52
C GLY A 87 -6.87 7.37 3.38
N PHE A 88 -7.18 6.13 2.97
CA PHE A 88 -6.49 5.47 1.87
C PHE A 88 -6.90 6.07 0.50
N ILE A 89 -5.90 6.47 -0.29
CA ILE A 89 -6.09 7.00 -1.65
C ILE A 89 -5.60 6.00 -2.69
N SER A 90 -4.32 5.61 -2.63
CA SER A 90 -3.73 4.69 -3.60
C SER A 90 -2.58 3.88 -3.01
N LYS A 91 -2.27 2.77 -3.66
CA LYS A 91 -1.10 1.93 -3.40
C LYS A 91 -0.55 1.38 -4.69
N THR A 92 0.75 1.53 -4.91
CA THR A 92 1.49 0.85 -5.96
C THR A 92 2.40 -0.20 -5.34
N TYR A 93 2.20 -1.44 -5.77
CA TYR A 93 3.07 -2.57 -5.50
C TYR A 93 4.24 -2.54 -6.46
N LEU A 94 5.42 -2.56 -5.87
CA LEU A 94 6.70 -2.62 -6.52
C LEU A 94 7.37 -3.95 -6.14
N VAL A 95 7.90 -4.66 -7.13
CA VAL A 95 8.62 -5.92 -6.92
C VAL A 95 10.04 -5.79 -7.43
N ASN A 96 11.01 -6.26 -6.64
CA ASN A 96 12.36 -6.46 -7.15
C ASN A 96 12.54 -7.95 -7.50
N PRO A 97 12.68 -8.29 -8.79
CA PRO A 97 12.80 -9.68 -9.21
C PRO A 97 14.06 -10.37 -8.67
N GLN A 98 15.15 -9.61 -8.42
CA GLN A 98 16.46 -10.12 -8.06
C GLN A 98 16.64 -10.37 -6.55
N GLN A 99 15.96 -9.60 -5.69
CA GLN A 99 16.24 -9.59 -4.23
C GLN A 99 15.14 -10.20 -3.34
N SER A 100 14.08 -10.79 -3.93
CA SER A 100 12.87 -11.24 -3.20
C SER A 100 12.33 -10.17 -2.23
N SER A 101 12.41 -8.91 -2.66
CA SER A 101 11.97 -7.76 -1.91
C SER A 101 10.76 -7.11 -2.57
N PHE A 102 9.88 -6.61 -1.71
CA PHE A 102 8.65 -5.94 -2.08
C PHE A 102 8.71 -4.52 -1.55
N CYS A 103 8.19 -3.59 -2.34
CA CYS A 103 7.97 -2.22 -1.92
C CYS A 103 6.51 -1.85 -2.16
N GLY A 104 5.89 -1.21 -1.18
CA GLY A 104 4.57 -0.62 -1.29
C GLY A 104 4.70 0.88 -1.18
N LEU A 105 4.32 1.60 -2.24
CA LEU A 105 4.17 3.05 -2.21
C LEU A 105 2.69 3.36 -2.01
N TYR A 106 2.35 4.00 -0.92
CA TYR A 106 0.99 4.34 -0.54
C TYR A 106 0.81 5.85 -0.57
N GLN A 107 -0.36 6.31 -1.01
CA GLN A 107 -0.80 7.68 -0.84
C GLN A 107 -1.97 7.72 0.13
N TRP A 108 -1.89 8.67 1.06
CA TRP A 108 -2.85 8.89 2.13
C TRP A 108 -3.32 10.34 2.15
N GLU A 109 -4.53 10.54 2.65
CA GLU A 109 -5.12 11.88 2.87
C GLU A 109 -4.33 12.69 3.91
N SER A 110 -3.56 12.05 4.81
CA SER A 110 -2.69 12.73 5.77
C SER A 110 -1.55 11.85 6.29
N ALA A 111 -0.49 12.47 6.83
CA ALA A 111 0.62 11.76 7.46
C ALA A 111 0.14 10.96 8.69
N GLN A 112 -0.84 11.49 9.44
CA GLN A 112 -1.43 10.80 10.58
C GLN A 112 -2.19 9.53 10.16
N ALA A 113 -2.88 9.55 9.01
CA ALA A 113 -3.56 8.37 8.48
C ALA A 113 -2.54 7.29 8.06
N ALA A 114 -1.46 7.70 7.39
CA ALA A 114 -0.34 6.82 7.05
C ALA A 114 0.31 6.19 8.27
N GLN A 115 0.57 6.98 9.33
CA GLN A 115 1.15 6.51 10.58
C GLN A 115 0.20 5.54 11.30
N THR A 116 -1.08 5.89 11.40
CA THR A 116 -2.10 5.02 12.01
C THR A 116 -2.16 3.67 11.30
N TYR A 117 -2.07 3.65 9.96
CA TYR A 117 -2.04 2.41 9.19
C TYR A 117 -0.79 1.57 9.48
N ILE A 118 0.41 2.15 9.48
CA ILE A 118 1.65 1.36 9.68
C ILE A 118 1.79 0.84 11.12
N GLU A 119 1.18 1.51 12.09
CA GLU A 119 1.16 1.09 13.51
C GLU A 119 0.04 0.08 13.83
N SER A 120 -0.97 -0.02 12.96
CA SER A 120 -2.13 -0.89 13.14
C SER A 120 -1.83 -2.39 13.09
N TYR A 121 -2.87 -3.18 13.32
CA TYR A 121 -2.82 -4.63 13.15
C TYR A 121 -2.30 -5.03 11.77
N GLN A 122 -2.70 -4.33 10.71
CA GLN A 122 -2.26 -4.59 9.34
C GLN A 122 -0.74 -4.38 9.19
N GLY A 123 -0.22 -3.27 9.72
CA GLY A 123 1.22 -2.99 9.74
C GLY A 123 1.99 -4.01 10.59
N ARG A 124 1.46 -4.43 11.74
CA ARG A 124 2.05 -5.48 12.58
C ARG A 124 2.03 -6.85 11.91
N PHE A 125 0.92 -7.21 11.25
CA PHE A 125 0.79 -8.44 10.48
C PHE A 125 1.80 -8.49 9.34
N MET A 126 1.96 -7.39 8.60
CA MET A 126 2.99 -7.28 7.57
C MET A 126 4.40 -7.48 8.15
N ARG A 127 4.74 -6.82 9.28
CA ARG A 127 6.04 -7.00 9.96
C ARG A 127 6.29 -8.45 10.40
N ARG A 128 5.25 -9.14 10.88
CA ARG A 128 5.33 -10.54 11.30
C ARG A 128 5.59 -11.51 10.14
N ASN A 129 5.04 -11.23 8.95
CA ASN A 129 5.21 -12.09 7.78
C ASN A 129 6.49 -11.76 6.97
N ALA A 130 7.09 -10.59 7.20
CA ALA A 130 8.36 -10.21 6.61
C ALA A 130 9.53 -10.90 7.33
N LEU A 131 10.69 -10.97 6.66
CA LEU A 131 11.92 -11.38 7.32
C LEU A 131 12.24 -10.40 8.47
N PRO A 132 12.62 -10.91 9.67
CA PRO A 132 12.97 -10.06 10.80
C PRO A 132 14.01 -9.00 10.41
N GLY A 133 13.78 -7.74 10.82
CA GLY A 133 14.66 -6.61 10.51
C GLY A 133 14.64 -6.12 9.05
N SER A 134 13.87 -6.76 8.15
CA SER A 134 13.83 -6.35 6.74
C SER A 134 12.82 -5.26 6.42
N VAL A 135 11.90 -4.96 7.34
CA VAL A 135 10.87 -3.95 7.13
C VAL A 135 11.44 -2.56 7.40
N SER A 136 11.45 -1.72 6.37
CA SER A 136 11.73 -0.30 6.45
C SER A 136 10.50 0.47 5.98
N PHE A 137 10.16 1.55 6.66
CA PHE A 137 9.08 2.44 6.23
C PHE A 137 9.48 3.90 6.42
N GLU A 138 8.92 4.75 5.58
CA GLU A 138 9.16 6.18 5.57
C GLU A 138 7.88 6.90 5.19
N ILE A 139 7.54 7.96 5.93
CA ILE A 139 6.39 8.82 5.63
C ILE A 139 6.94 10.16 5.19
N GLN A 140 6.57 10.57 3.98
CA GLN A 140 6.93 11.87 3.40
C GLN A 140 5.67 12.69 3.18
N PRO A 141 5.65 13.98 3.60
CA PRO A 141 4.57 14.87 3.21
C PRO A 141 4.61 15.07 1.68
N ILE A 142 3.45 15.06 1.06
CA ILE A 142 3.29 15.47 -0.34
C ILE A 142 2.91 16.94 -0.25
N ALA A 143 3.83 17.83 -0.62
CA ALA A 143 3.49 19.24 -0.76
C ALA A 143 2.41 19.37 -1.84
N ASP A 144 1.33 20.09 -1.54
CA ASP A 144 0.36 20.45 -2.56
C ASP A 144 1.10 21.20 -3.66
N LYS A 145 0.87 20.78 -4.90
CA LYS A 145 1.43 21.41 -6.08
C LYS A 145 0.58 22.60 -6.53
N ASP A 146 -0.02 23.30 -5.57
CA ASP A 146 -0.92 24.43 -5.80
C ASP A 146 -0.30 25.71 -5.22
N GLU A 147 0.83 26.12 -5.78
CA GLU A 147 1.27 27.52 -5.79
C GLU A 147 2.20 27.76 -6.99
N ALA A 148 1.61 27.97 -8.16
CA ALA A 148 2.23 28.61 -9.33
C ALA A 148 1.14 29.19 -10.25
#